data_AF-A0A7S4SPX2-F1
#
_entry.id   AF-A0A7S4SPX2-F1
#
_cell.length_a   1.000
_cell.length_b   1.000
_cell.length_c   1.000
_cell.angle_alpha   90.00
_cell.angle_beta   90.00
_cell.angle_gamma   90.00
#
_symmetry.space_group_name_H-M   'P 1'
#
loop_
_entity.id
_entity.type
_entity.pdbx_description
1 polymer ?
#
loop_
_entity_poly.entity_id
_entity_poly.type
_entity_poly.pdbx_seq_one_letter_code
_entity_poly.pdbx_strand_id
1 'polypeptide(L)'
;PPCLSHHCFCGCASAVVSAAGCALACEQVPVEEWPEIIVHDLVPRVEKYLLGRPPSRRPAVDEVSRESQRFLQPWRSYMHDPRTRMTLRQIADPERDKRYESLGAGWDGISAVFIAFEALRLAQGSWERLVHFGGAHGGDSDSTLAIAGAWFGAAYGLGRTPPSQWRAVEKLQEMCQMAEALEQIRSDLQRAVAAPPASGGKAAPAAEVGGVAYRKPDASYMPSAEPPRVAPYRGQ
;
A
#
# COMPACT_ATOMS: atom_id res chain seq x y z
N PRO A 1 14.28 12.26 -15.36
CA PRO A 1 13.87 12.16 -13.95
C PRO A 1 13.44 10.72 -13.58
N PRO A 2 13.87 10.19 -12.42
CA PRO A 2 13.53 8.84 -12.00
C PRO A 2 12.05 8.68 -11.60
N CYS A 3 11.45 9.70 -10.98
CA CYS A 3 10.06 9.72 -10.51
C CYS A 3 9.47 11.13 -10.81
N LEU A 4 8.18 11.40 -10.53
CA LEU A 4 7.56 12.69 -10.88
C LEU A 4 7.88 13.80 -9.86
N SER A 5 7.75 13.51 -8.56
CA SER A 5 7.94 14.49 -7.47
C SER A 5 9.09 14.16 -6.53
N HIS A 6 9.30 12.88 -6.20
CA HIS A 6 10.34 12.43 -5.27
C HIS A 6 11.46 11.72 -6.03
N HIS A 7 12.47 12.49 -6.47
CA HIS A 7 13.55 12.00 -7.34
C HIS A 7 14.69 11.32 -6.56
N CYS A 8 14.34 10.41 -5.65
CA CYS A 8 15.30 9.62 -4.89
C CYS A 8 14.83 8.16 -4.80
N PHE A 9 15.76 7.23 -4.62
CA PHE A 9 15.44 5.81 -4.52
C PHE A 9 14.43 5.53 -3.40
N CYS A 10 14.66 6.10 -2.21
CA CYS A 10 13.80 5.90 -1.04
C CYS A 10 12.35 6.31 -1.33
N GLY A 11 12.12 7.47 -1.95
CA GLY A 11 10.78 7.92 -2.32
C GLY A 11 10.10 7.00 -3.34
N CYS A 12 10.84 6.56 -4.36
CA CYS A 12 10.31 5.62 -5.36
C CYS A 12 10.01 4.23 -4.75
N ALA A 13 10.89 3.72 -3.87
CA ALA A 13 10.70 2.44 -3.18
C ALA A 13 9.51 2.50 -2.20
N SER A 14 9.33 3.59 -1.46
CA SER A 14 8.15 3.81 -0.62
C SER A 14 6.86 3.82 -1.41
N ALA A 15 6.82 4.49 -2.57
CA ALA A 15 5.65 4.47 -3.44
C ALA A 15 5.34 3.05 -3.95
N VAL A 16 6.36 2.28 -4.31
CA VAL A 16 6.21 0.88 -4.74
C VAL A 16 5.70 0.01 -3.59
N VAL A 17 6.23 0.13 -2.38
CA VAL A 17 5.75 -0.61 -1.21
C VAL A 17 4.32 -0.21 -0.83
N SER A 18 3.97 1.08 -0.92
CA SER A 18 2.59 1.55 -0.74
C SER A 18 1.62 0.90 -1.72
N ALA A 19 1.95 0.88 -3.01
CA ALA A 19 1.13 0.22 -4.02
C ALA A 19 1.08 -1.31 -3.85
N ALA A 20 2.24 -1.94 -3.57
CA ALA A 20 2.33 -3.38 -3.36
C ALA A 20 1.54 -3.83 -2.13
N GLY A 21 1.50 -3.04 -1.06
CA GLY A 21 0.68 -3.34 0.11
C GLY A 21 -0.82 -3.46 -0.21
N CYS A 22 -1.36 -2.63 -1.12
CA CYS A 22 -2.73 -2.81 -1.60
C CYS A 22 -2.89 -4.14 -2.35
N ALA A 23 -1.94 -4.50 -3.20
CA ALA A 23 -1.99 -5.76 -3.96
C ALA A 23 -1.93 -6.99 -3.02
N LEU A 24 -0.96 -7.00 -2.09
CA LEU A 24 -0.79 -8.06 -1.09
C LEU A 24 -2.03 -8.18 -0.19
N ALA A 25 -2.63 -7.06 0.21
CA ALA A 25 -3.87 -7.04 0.98
C ALA A 25 -5.07 -7.60 0.19
N CYS A 26 -5.23 -7.20 -1.07
CA CYS A 26 -6.25 -7.77 -1.97
C CYS A 26 -6.08 -9.29 -2.17
N GLU A 27 -4.82 -9.75 -2.25
CA GLU A 27 -4.46 -11.16 -2.38
C GLU A 27 -4.48 -11.94 -1.06
N GLN A 28 -4.82 -11.25 0.06
CA GLN A 28 -4.89 -11.84 1.40
C GLN A 28 -3.57 -12.49 1.86
N VAL A 29 -2.43 -11.95 1.40
CA VAL A 29 -1.11 -12.37 1.87
C VAL A 29 -0.96 -11.95 3.35
N PRO A 30 -0.61 -12.88 4.26
CA PRO A 30 -0.42 -12.56 5.67
C PRO A 30 0.56 -11.40 5.85
N VAL A 31 0.17 -10.40 6.65
CA VAL A 31 0.94 -9.16 6.82
C VAL A 31 2.33 -9.44 7.39
N GLU A 32 2.49 -10.50 8.18
CA GLU A 32 3.76 -10.95 8.74
C GLU A 32 4.79 -11.35 7.67
N GLU A 33 4.35 -11.74 6.47
CA GLU A 33 5.22 -12.14 5.35
C GLU A 33 5.71 -10.94 4.52
N TRP A 34 5.10 -9.76 4.68
CA TRP A 34 5.40 -8.59 3.85
C TRP A 34 6.86 -8.12 3.96
N PRO A 35 7.51 -8.08 5.15
CA PRO A 35 8.92 -7.68 5.26
C PRO A 35 9.86 -8.57 4.44
N GLU A 36 9.62 -9.89 4.40
CA GLU A 36 10.41 -10.82 3.58
C GLU A 36 10.24 -10.50 2.10
N ILE A 37 9.00 -10.30 1.64
CA ILE A 37 8.68 -9.92 0.26
C ILE A 37 9.34 -8.57 -0.12
N ILE A 38 9.27 -7.59 0.77
CA ILE A 38 9.84 -6.25 0.55
C ILE A 38 11.36 -6.33 0.42
N VAL A 39 12.02 -7.01 1.35
CA VAL A 39 13.49 -7.07 1.43
C VAL A 39 14.09 -7.93 0.33
N HIS A 40 13.47 -9.07 0.01
CA HIS A 40 14.07 -10.08 -0.86
C HIS A 40 13.52 -10.08 -2.29
N ASP A 41 12.38 -9.44 -2.55
CA ASP A 41 11.79 -9.40 -3.90
C ASP A 41 11.53 -7.97 -4.40
N LEU A 42 10.71 -7.17 -3.71
CA LEU A 42 10.26 -5.88 -4.24
C LEU A 42 11.40 -4.87 -4.40
N VAL A 43 12.18 -4.62 -3.35
CA VAL A 43 13.25 -3.61 -3.39
C VAL A 43 14.35 -3.99 -4.41
N PRO A 44 14.83 -5.25 -4.48
CA PRO A 44 15.74 -5.67 -5.54
C PRO A 44 15.20 -5.43 -6.97
N ARG A 45 13.89 -5.60 -7.19
CA ARG A 45 13.26 -5.28 -8.49
C ARG A 45 13.26 -3.78 -8.78
N VAL A 46 13.05 -2.93 -7.76
CA VAL A 46 13.14 -1.48 -7.90
C VAL A 46 14.56 -1.05 -8.28
N GLU A 47 15.58 -1.61 -7.62
CA GLU A 47 16.98 -1.37 -8.00
C GLU A 47 17.24 -1.76 -9.45
N LYS A 48 16.89 -2.99 -9.83
CA LYS A 48 17.07 -3.50 -11.18
C LYS A 48 16.35 -2.62 -12.22
N TYR A 49 15.13 -2.19 -11.92
CA TYR A 49 14.37 -1.31 -12.80
C TYR A 49 15.08 0.04 -12.98
N LEU A 50 15.50 0.69 -11.90
CA LEU A 50 16.14 2.01 -11.95
C LEU A 50 17.50 1.96 -12.66
N LEU A 51 18.31 0.95 -12.37
CA LEU A 51 19.62 0.74 -13.01
C LEU A 51 19.51 0.31 -14.47
N GLY A 52 18.42 -0.35 -14.86
CA GLY A 52 18.13 -0.75 -16.24
C GLY A 52 17.72 0.40 -17.16
N ARG A 53 17.50 1.62 -16.64
CA ARG A 53 17.02 2.76 -17.44
C ARG A 53 18.05 3.26 -18.44
N PRO A 54 17.60 3.99 -19.49
CA PRO A 54 18.50 4.69 -20.40
C PRO A 54 19.47 5.60 -19.64
N PRO A 55 20.72 5.79 -20.10
CA PRO A 55 21.74 6.57 -19.40
C PRO A 55 21.27 7.98 -18.98
N SER A 56 20.43 8.63 -19.79
CA SER A 56 19.88 9.96 -19.51
C SER A 56 18.91 10.02 -18.31
N ARG A 57 18.45 8.86 -17.81
CA ARG A 57 17.50 8.75 -16.69
C ARG A 57 17.97 7.78 -15.61
N ARG A 58 19.17 7.23 -15.74
CA ARG A 58 19.74 6.24 -14.83
C ARG A 58 20.40 6.97 -13.65
N PRO A 59 20.04 6.65 -12.40
CA PRO A 59 20.76 7.16 -11.23
C PRO A 59 22.14 6.51 -11.10
N ALA A 60 23.00 7.11 -10.28
CA ALA A 60 24.31 6.55 -10.00
C ALA A 60 24.19 5.23 -9.19
N VAL A 61 25.04 4.25 -9.49
CA VAL A 61 24.94 2.90 -8.88
C VAL A 61 25.20 2.93 -7.37
N ASP A 62 26.18 3.73 -6.95
CA ASP A 62 26.54 3.96 -5.55
C ASP A 62 25.43 4.67 -4.78
N GLU A 63 24.75 5.65 -5.40
CA GLU A 63 23.57 6.31 -4.83
C GLU A 63 22.44 5.30 -4.61
N VAL A 64 22.10 4.50 -5.63
CA VAL A 64 21.06 3.46 -5.50
C VAL A 64 21.40 2.46 -4.40
N SER A 65 22.66 2.01 -4.34
CA SER A 65 23.12 1.05 -3.33
C SER A 65 22.99 1.60 -1.92
N ARG A 66 23.42 2.85 -1.69
CA ARG A 66 23.34 3.51 -0.38
C ARG A 66 21.90 3.74 0.04
N GLU A 67 21.07 4.30 -0.84
CA GLU A 67 19.67 4.60 -0.52
C GLU A 67 18.83 3.34 -0.36
N SER A 68 19.12 2.27 -1.09
CA SER A 68 18.49 0.97 -0.86
C SER A 68 18.81 0.41 0.52
N GLN A 69 20.08 0.44 0.92
CA GLN A 69 20.47 0.01 2.27
C GLN A 69 19.76 0.83 3.35
N ARG A 70 19.65 2.14 3.16
CA ARG A 70 18.88 3.03 4.04
C ARG A 70 17.41 2.64 4.10
N PHE A 71 16.75 2.45 2.95
CA PHE A 71 15.34 2.05 2.86
C PHE A 71 15.08 0.71 3.55
N LEU A 72 15.96 -0.27 3.35
CA LEU A 72 15.82 -1.63 3.89
C LEU A 72 16.15 -1.75 5.38
N GLN A 73 16.83 -0.76 5.97
CA GLN A 73 17.28 -0.82 7.36
C GLN A 73 16.14 -1.12 8.36
N PRO A 74 15.02 -0.38 8.40
CA PRO A 74 13.95 -0.65 9.37
C PRO A 74 13.31 -2.03 9.20
N TRP A 75 13.13 -2.49 7.95
CA TRP A 75 12.60 -3.82 7.63
C TRP A 75 13.53 -4.94 8.11
N ARG A 76 14.83 -4.81 7.85
CA ARG A 76 15.82 -5.77 8.34
C ARG A 76 15.87 -5.79 9.86
N SER A 77 15.86 -4.62 10.50
CA SER A 77 15.79 -4.53 11.96
C SER A 77 14.55 -5.23 12.50
N TYR A 78 13.38 -4.99 11.92
CA TYR A 78 12.12 -5.67 12.26
C TYR A 78 12.25 -7.20 12.22
N MET A 79 12.83 -7.73 11.14
CA MET A 79 12.96 -9.18 10.93
C MET A 79 13.87 -9.83 11.98
N HIS A 80 14.97 -9.18 12.34
CA HIS A 80 16.03 -9.78 13.17
C HIS A 80 15.91 -9.48 14.68
N ASP A 81 15.32 -8.35 15.05
CA ASP A 81 15.24 -7.92 16.45
C ASP A 81 13.79 -7.60 16.87
N PRO A 82 13.12 -8.47 17.64
CA PRO A 82 11.77 -8.23 18.13
C PRO A 82 11.60 -6.93 18.93
N ARG A 83 12.66 -6.38 19.53
CA ARG A 83 12.63 -5.10 20.28
C ARG A 83 12.42 -3.90 19.35
N THR A 84 12.65 -4.08 18.06
CA THR A 84 12.42 -3.08 17.03
C THR A 84 11.00 -3.12 16.46
N ARG A 85 10.11 -3.96 17.00
CA ARG A 85 8.70 -4.02 16.61
C ARG A 85 7.84 -3.21 17.57
N MET A 86 6.77 -2.60 17.08
CA MET A 86 5.76 -2.07 17.98
C MET A 86 4.92 -3.22 18.56
N THR A 87 4.25 -2.96 19.67
CA THR A 87 3.42 -3.95 20.35
C THR A 87 2.10 -3.32 20.76
N LEU A 88 1.16 -4.13 21.28
CA LEU A 88 -0.07 -3.60 21.82
C LEU A 88 0.14 -2.73 23.07
N ARG A 89 1.29 -2.84 23.76
CA ARG A 89 1.60 -2.06 24.96
C ARG A 89 1.64 -0.56 24.67
N GLN A 90 2.05 -0.16 23.47
CA GLN A 90 2.09 1.24 23.04
C GLN A 90 0.72 1.95 23.09
N ILE A 91 -0.41 1.23 23.16
CA ILE A 91 -1.72 1.89 23.34
C ILE A 91 -1.82 2.58 24.70
N ALA A 92 -1.28 1.95 25.74
CA ALA A 92 -1.37 2.44 27.12
C ALA A 92 -0.12 3.21 27.58
N ASP A 93 0.88 3.34 26.71
CA ASP A 93 2.15 3.98 27.02
C ASP A 93 2.04 5.52 26.88
N PRO A 94 2.19 6.30 27.97
CA PRO A 94 2.14 7.75 27.90
C PRO A 94 3.30 8.36 27.11
N GLU A 95 4.39 7.60 26.91
CA GLU A 95 5.56 8.03 26.13
C GLU A 95 5.62 7.38 24.74
N ARG A 96 4.50 6.81 24.26
CA ARG A 96 4.43 6.12 22.96
C ARG A 96 4.97 6.94 21.79
N ASP A 97 4.85 8.26 21.81
CA ASP A 97 5.33 9.12 20.72
C ASP A 97 6.85 9.07 20.54
N LYS A 98 7.63 8.80 21.61
CA LYS A 98 9.08 8.52 21.50
C LYS A 98 9.37 7.31 20.60
N ARG A 99 8.43 6.36 20.54
CA ARG A 99 8.55 5.20 19.65
C ARG A 99 8.34 5.58 18.19
N TYR A 100 7.45 6.53 17.89
CA TYR A 100 7.26 7.03 16.53
C TYR A 100 8.44 7.90 16.12
N GLU A 101 8.95 8.75 17.01
CA GLU A 101 10.16 9.55 16.80
C GLU A 101 11.36 8.67 16.42
N SER A 102 11.58 7.55 17.12
CA SER A 102 12.68 6.64 16.80
C SER A 102 12.52 5.91 15.46
N LEU A 103 11.32 5.89 14.90
CA LEU A 103 11.01 5.37 13.57
C LEU A 103 11.05 6.46 12.48
N GLY A 104 11.34 7.72 12.82
CA GLY A 104 11.33 8.87 11.89
C GLY A 104 10.01 9.64 11.84
N ALA A 105 9.04 9.29 12.69
CA ALA A 105 7.74 9.93 12.87
C ALA A 105 6.87 10.07 11.62
N GLY A 106 7.18 9.34 10.54
CA GLY A 106 6.39 9.34 9.30
C GLY A 106 6.77 10.44 8.30
N TRP A 107 7.70 11.34 8.64
CA TRP A 107 8.02 12.51 7.82
C TRP A 107 8.70 12.21 6.49
N ASP A 108 9.28 11.02 6.36
CA ASP A 108 9.83 10.54 5.09
C ASP A 108 9.09 9.31 4.61
N GLY A 109 9.23 9.02 3.31
CA GLY A 109 8.54 7.89 2.71
C GLY A 109 8.90 6.55 3.39
N ILE A 110 10.10 6.40 3.95
CA ILE A 110 10.53 5.14 4.60
C ILE A 110 9.74 4.93 5.88
N SER A 111 9.75 5.94 6.75
CA SER A 111 9.07 5.93 8.04
C SER A 111 7.56 5.86 7.87
N ALA A 112 6.99 6.57 6.89
CA ALA A 112 5.56 6.55 6.61
C ALA A 112 5.03 5.14 6.29
N VAL A 113 5.64 4.45 5.31
CA VAL A 113 5.20 3.10 4.92
C VAL A 113 5.50 2.07 6.01
N PHE A 114 6.58 2.24 6.77
CA PHE A 114 6.94 1.32 7.85
C PHE A 114 5.99 1.44 9.06
N ILE A 115 5.63 2.67 9.46
CA ILE A 115 4.63 2.91 10.51
C ILE A 115 3.26 2.39 10.07
N ALA A 116 2.86 2.62 8.81
CA ALA A 116 1.62 2.08 8.27
C ALA A 116 1.58 0.54 8.34
N PHE A 117 2.72 -0.12 8.14
CA PHE A 117 2.85 -1.57 8.20
C PHE A 117 2.69 -2.08 9.63
N GLU A 118 3.39 -1.47 10.58
CA GLU A 118 3.24 -1.77 12.00
C GLU A 118 1.79 -1.56 12.46
N ALA A 119 1.13 -0.49 12.00
CA ALA A 119 -0.26 -0.20 12.29
C ALA A 119 -1.21 -1.28 11.76
N LEU A 120 -1.08 -1.69 10.49
CA LEU A 120 -1.89 -2.75 9.90
C LEU A 120 -1.70 -4.09 10.63
N ARG A 121 -0.45 -4.44 10.95
CA ARG A 121 -0.10 -5.66 11.70
C ARG A 121 -0.73 -5.68 13.09
N LEU A 122 -0.65 -4.56 13.81
CA LEU A 122 -1.21 -4.44 15.16
C LEU A 122 -2.74 -4.25 15.17
N ALA A 123 -3.31 -3.79 14.05
CA ALA A 123 -4.75 -3.65 13.90
C ALA A 123 -5.46 -4.99 14.06
N GLN A 124 -4.90 -6.08 13.51
CA GLN A 124 -5.50 -7.41 13.53
C GLN A 124 -6.98 -7.38 13.10
N GLY A 125 -7.28 -6.58 12.07
CA GLY A 125 -8.63 -6.40 11.55
C GLY A 125 -9.54 -5.46 12.37
N SER A 126 -9.04 -4.81 13.41
CA SER A 126 -9.75 -3.75 14.14
C SER A 126 -9.41 -2.37 13.57
N TRP A 127 -10.41 -1.69 13.02
CA TRP A 127 -10.27 -0.32 12.52
C TRP A 127 -9.83 0.66 13.62
N GLU A 128 -10.38 0.52 14.84
CA GLU A 128 -10.00 1.34 15.98
C GLU A 128 -8.51 1.21 16.31
N ARG A 129 -7.99 -0.02 16.35
CA ARG A 129 -6.54 -0.23 16.56
C ARG A 129 -5.71 0.33 15.41
N LEU A 130 -6.18 0.20 14.17
CA LEU A 130 -5.52 0.80 13.01
C LEU A 130 -5.39 2.32 13.20
N VAL A 131 -6.47 3.01 13.58
CA VAL A 131 -6.44 4.46 13.86
C VAL A 131 -5.51 4.77 15.02
N HIS A 132 -5.53 3.98 16.10
CA HIS A 132 -4.61 4.21 17.23
C HIS A 132 -3.13 4.15 16.84
N PHE A 133 -2.73 3.18 16.01
CA PHE A 133 -1.33 3.01 15.62
C PHE A 133 -0.93 3.83 14.39
N GLY A 134 -1.85 4.02 13.45
CA GLY A 134 -1.57 4.67 12.18
C GLY A 134 -1.86 6.16 12.16
N GLY A 135 -2.79 6.66 12.99
CA GLY A 135 -3.26 8.05 12.90
C GLY A 135 -3.40 8.81 14.21
N ALA A 136 -3.18 8.19 15.36
CA ALA A 136 -3.23 8.85 16.66
C ALA A 136 -1.83 8.93 17.28
N HIS A 137 -0.87 9.60 16.63
CA HIS A 137 0.49 9.83 17.14
C HIS A 137 0.99 11.23 16.72
N GLY A 138 1.95 11.80 17.43
CA GLY A 138 2.47 13.17 17.20
C GLY A 138 3.34 13.38 15.95
N GLY A 139 3.30 12.45 14.99
CA GLY A 139 4.09 12.51 13.75
C GLY A 139 3.25 12.91 12.54
N ASP A 140 3.68 12.53 11.34
CA ASP A 140 2.97 12.66 10.06
C ASP A 140 1.81 11.66 9.94
N SER A 141 0.85 11.82 10.87
CA SER A 141 -0.19 10.83 11.19
C SER A 141 -1.26 10.65 10.11
N ASP A 142 -1.53 11.69 9.33
CA ASP A 142 -2.45 11.64 8.20
C ASP A 142 -1.86 10.82 7.05
N SER A 143 -0.57 11.00 6.73
CA SER A 143 0.15 10.19 5.73
C SER A 143 0.20 8.72 6.11
N THR A 144 0.57 8.40 7.35
CA THR A 144 0.66 7.01 7.83
C THR A 144 -0.70 6.34 7.88
N LEU A 145 -1.74 7.04 8.35
CA LEU A 145 -3.10 6.49 8.37
C LEU A 145 -3.69 6.36 6.97
N ALA A 146 -3.38 7.27 6.03
CA ALA A 146 -3.83 7.17 4.65
C ALA A 146 -3.30 5.89 3.98
N ILE A 147 -2.01 5.59 4.15
CA ILE A 147 -1.41 4.35 3.64
C ILE A 147 -1.99 3.12 4.35
N ALA A 148 -2.01 3.12 5.68
CA ALA A 148 -2.52 1.98 6.46
C ALA A 148 -4.01 1.71 6.20
N GLY A 149 -4.80 2.77 6.05
CA GLY A 149 -6.22 2.74 5.74
C GLY A 149 -6.51 2.20 4.34
N ALA A 150 -5.70 2.57 3.34
CA ALA A 150 -5.79 1.99 2.01
C ALA A 150 -5.57 0.47 2.03
N TRP A 151 -4.53 0.01 2.75
CA TRP A 151 -4.27 -1.43 2.90
C TRP A 151 -5.34 -2.16 3.71
N PHE A 152 -5.83 -1.55 4.79
CA PHE A 152 -6.91 -2.12 5.59
C PHE A 152 -8.21 -2.25 4.78
N GLY A 153 -8.56 -1.22 4.00
CA GLY A 153 -9.71 -1.24 3.10
C GLY A 153 -9.56 -2.30 2.00
N ALA A 154 -8.36 -2.46 1.44
CA ALA A 154 -8.07 -3.54 0.48
C ALA A 154 -8.22 -4.94 1.10
N ALA A 155 -7.80 -5.13 2.36
CA ALA A 155 -7.89 -6.42 3.05
C ALA A 155 -9.30 -6.77 3.53
N TYR A 156 -10.06 -5.78 4.03
CA TYR A 156 -11.30 -6.02 4.79
C TYR A 156 -12.55 -5.35 4.20
N GLY A 157 -12.40 -4.55 3.14
CA GLY A 157 -13.45 -3.67 2.64
C GLY A 157 -13.91 -2.64 3.68
N LEU A 158 -15.09 -2.07 3.47
CA LEU A 158 -15.69 -1.09 4.40
C LEU A 158 -16.42 -1.74 5.59
N GLY A 159 -16.62 -3.06 5.59
CA GLY A 159 -17.46 -3.76 6.57
C GLY A 159 -16.93 -3.72 8.00
N ARG A 160 -15.62 -3.46 8.19
CA ARG A 160 -14.98 -3.34 9.51
C ARG A 160 -14.74 -1.90 9.95
N THR A 161 -15.19 -0.92 9.15
CA THR A 161 -15.03 0.51 9.43
C THR A 161 -16.37 1.12 9.80
N PRO A 162 -16.51 1.81 10.95
CA PRO A 162 -17.76 2.45 11.33
C PRO A 162 -18.20 3.46 10.26
N PRO A 163 -19.45 3.41 9.77
CA PRO A 163 -19.89 4.28 8.68
C PRO A 163 -19.79 5.78 8.97
N SER A 164 -19.89 6.17 10.24
CA SER A 164 -19.68 7.56 10.67
C SER A 164 -18.30 8.10 10.36
N GLN A 165 -17.29 7.23 10.18
CA GLN A 165 -15.91 7.63 9.92
C GLN A 165 -15.58 7.80 8.43
N TRP A 166 -16.43 7.34 7.51
CA TRP A 166 -16.17 7.49 6.06
C TRP A 166 -17.30 8.17 5.29
N ARG A 167 -18.56 8.16 5.77
CA ARG A 167 -19.71 8.72 5.03
C ARG A 167 -19.65 10.24 4.81
N ALA A 168 -18.95 10.97 5.67
CA ALA A 168 -18.83 12.43 5.59
C ALA A 168 -17.45 12.88 5.10
N VAL A 169 -16.63 11.96 4.59
CA VAL A 169 -15.32 12.31 4.05
C VAL A 169 -15.50 13.19 2.81
N GLU A 170 -14.74 14.28 2.75
CA GLU A 170 -14.73 15.15 1.58
C GLU A 170 -14.35 14.35 0.32
N LYS A 171 -15.01 14.62 -0.81
CA LYS A 171 -14.74 13.92 -2.08
C LYS A 171 -15.07 12.43 -2.10
N LEU A 172 -15.89 11.94 -1.15
CA LEU A 172 -16.28 10.53 -1.10
C LEU A 172 -16.85 10.02 -2.42
N GLN A 173 -17.74 10.79 -3.05
CA GLN A 173 -18.36 10.38 -4.31
C GLN A 173 -17.32 10.23 -5.43
N GLU A 174 -16.41 11.20 -5.57
CA GLU A 174 -15.34 11.14 -6.55
C GLU A 174 -14.39 9.95 -6.29
N MET A 175 -14.07 9.67 -5.03
CA MET A 175 -13.26 8.51 -4.65
C MET A 175 -13.95 7.18 -5.00
N CYS A 176 -15.25 7.05 -4.75
CA CYS A 176 -16.03 5.87 -5.14
C CYS A 176 -16.02 5.67 -6.67
N GLN A 177 -16.22 6.74 -7.44
CA GLN A 177 -16.18 6.67 -8.90
C GLN A 177 -14.80 6.24 -9.42
N MET A 178 -13.71 6.72 -8.81
CA MET A 178 -12.36 6.31 -9.15
C MET A 178 -12.11 4.84 -8.80
N ALA A 179 -12.57 4.37 -7.64
CA ALA A 179 -12.45 2.99 -7.23
C ALA A 179 -13.19 2.04 -8.18
N GLU A 180 -14.41 2.38 -8.60
CA GLU A 180 -15.19 1.62 -9.59
C GLU A 180 -14.47 1.54 -10.94
N ALA A 181 -13.90 2.66 -11.41
CA ALA A 181 -13.13 2.69 -12.66
C ALA A 181 -11.88 1.80 -12.59
N LEU A 182 -11.15 1.82 -11.46
CA LEU A 182 -9.99 0.97 -11.25
C LEU A 182 -10.38 -0.52 -11.22
N GLU A 183 -11.50 -0.86 -10.59
CA GLU A 183 -12.01 -2.23 -10.56
C GLU A 183 -12.45 -2.74 -11.94
N GLN A 184 -13.04 -1.87 -12.75
CA GLN A 184 -13.38 -2.16 -14.14
C GLN A 184 -12.11 -2.45 -14.95
N ILE A 185 -11.09 -1.60 -14.84
CA ILE A 185 -9.79 -1.80 -15.51
C ILE A 185 -9.16 -3.13 -15.09
N ARG A 186 -9.16 -3.43 -13.78
CA ARG A 186 -8.64 -4.70 -13.25
C ARG A 186 -9.37 -5.90 -13.86
N SER A 187 -10.70 -5.85 -13.89
CA SER A 187 -11.56 -6.90 -14.46
C SER A 187 -11.33 -7.09 -15.97
N ASP A 188 -11.15 -6.00 -16.71
CA ASP A 188 -10.82 -6.05 -18.14
C ASP A 188 -9.47 -6.70 -18.39
N LEU A 189 -8.44 -6.33 -17.61
CA LEU A 189 -7.10 -6.92 -17.71
C LEU A 189 -7.10 -8.41 -17.39
N GLN A 190 -7.81 -8.83 -16.34
CA GLN A 190 -7.93 -10.25 -15.99
C GLN A 190 -8.60 -11.06 -17.10
N ARG A 191 -9.65 -10.52 -17.73
CA ARG A 191 -10.29 -11.17 -18.90
C ARG A 191 -9.35 -11.28 -20.09
N ALA A 192 -8.55 -10.24 -20.36
CA ALA A 192 -7.59 -10.25 -21.47
C ALA A 192 -6.48 -11.29 -21.26
N VAL A 193 -5.98 -11.44 -20.04
CA VAL A 193 -4.95 -12.45 -19.69
C VAL A 193 -5.50 -13.88 -19.74
N ALA A 194 -6.77 -14.08 -19.37
CA ALA A 194 -7.42 -15.39 -19.38
C ALA A 194 -7.90 -15.84 -20.78
N ALA A 195 -7.91 -14.93 -21.78
CA ALA A 195 -8.34 -15.26 -23.13
C ALA A 195 -7.37 -16.24 -23.81
N PRO A 196 -7.84 -17.34 -24.41
CA PRO A 196 -6.97 -18.25 -25.16
C PRO A 196 -6.30 -17.51 -26.31
N PRO A 197 -5.04 -17.86 -26.67
CA PRO A 197 -4.38 -17.25 -27.82
C PRO A 197 -5.25 -17.47 -29.07
N ALA A 198 -5.56 -16.38 -29.77
CA ALA A 198 -6.40 -16.43 -30.96
C ALA A 198 -5.80 -17.44 -31.96
N SER A 199 -6.60 -18.44 -32.34
CA SER A 199 -6.19 -19.46 -33.30
C SER A 199 -5.92 -18.82 -34.66
N GLY A 200 -4.65 -18.74 -35.04
CA GLY A 200 -4.23 -18.46 -36.41
C GLY A 200 -4.22 -16.98 -36.82
N GLY A 201 -3.14 -16.28 -36.50
CA GLY A 201 -2.83 -14.96 -37.08
C GLY A 201 -1.46 -14.49 -36.62
N LYS A 202 -0.59 -14.08 -37.54
CA LYS A 202 0.76 -13.58 -37.24
C LYS A 202 0.72 -12.53 -36.13
N ALA A 203 1.67 -12.62 -35.20
CA ALA A 203 1.82 -11.70 -34.07
C ALA A 203 1.82 -10.24 -34.55
N ALA A 204 0.77 -9.50 -34.18
CA ALA A 204 0.73 -8.05 -34.31
C ALA A 204 1.70 -7.44 -33.27
N PRO A 205 2.38 -6.33 -33.58
CA PRO A 205 3.25 -5.67 -32.62
C PRO A 205 2.43 -5.18 -31.42
N ALA A 206 3.07 -5.17 -30.25
CA ALA A 206 2.46 -4.81 -28.97
C ALA A 206 1.66 -3.52 -29.10
N ALA A 207 0.33 -3.63 -28.90
CA ALA A 207 -0.56 -2.49 -28.90
C ALA A 207 -0.18 -1.55 -27.75
N GLU A 208 0.10 -0.30 -28.07
CA GLU A 208 0.13 0.78 -27.08
C GLU A 208 -1.23 0.79 -26.36
N VAL A 209 -1.20 0.82 -25.03
CA VAL A 209 -2.40 0.94 -24.20
C VAL A 209 -2.94 2.37 -24.38
N GLY A 210 -3.72 2.55 -25.44
CA GLY A 210 -4.46 3.77 -25.71
C GLY A 210 -5.42 4.09 -24.57
N GLY A 211 -5.40 5.34 -24.11
CA GLY A 211 -6.10 5.81 -22.93
C GLY A 211 -7.57 5.37 -22.88
N VAL A 212 -7.94 4.75 -21.76
CA VAL A 212 -9.33 4.46 -21.42
C VAL A 212 -10.05 5.80 -21.20
N ALA A 213 -10.97 6.14 -22.09
CA ALA A 213 -11.79 7.35 -21.94
C ALA A 213 -12.75 7.17 -20.75
N TYR A 214 -12.60 8.02 -19.74
CA TYR A 214 -13.50 8.09 -18.59
C TYR A 214 -14.93 8.42 -19.05
N ARG A 215 -15.89 7.55 -18.73
CA ARG A 215 -17.32 7.80 -18.92
C ARG A 215 -17.93 8.08 -17.54
N LYS A 216 -18.48 9.28 -17.34
CA LYS A 216 -19.13 9.68 -16.08
C LYS A 216 -20.21 8.65 -15.68
N PRO A 217 -20.15 8.05 -14.47
CA PRO A 217 -21.21 7.18 -13.96
C PRO A 217 -22.45 7.96 -13.52
N ASP A 218 -23.59 7.27 -13.51
CA ASP A 218 -24.90 7.77 -13.10
C ASP A 218 -24.91 8.13 -11.60
N ALA A 219 -25.58 9.24 -11.24
CA ALA A 219 -25.54 9.87 -9.93
C ALA A 219 -26.40 9.18 -8.85
N SER A 220 -27.01 8.02 -9.15
CA SER A 220 -28.01 7.38 -8.29
C SER A 220 -27.49 6.28 -7.37
N TYR A 221 -26.19 5.98 -7.35
CA TYR A 221 -25.66 4.84 -6.59
C TYR A 221 -25.04 5.27 -5.25
N MET A 222 -25.67 4.83 -4.16
CA MET A 222 -25.06 4.70 -2.84
C MET A 222 -24.85 3.19 -2.62
N PRO A 223 -23.64 2.71 -2.32
CA PRO A 223 -23.44 1.30 -2.02
C PRO A 223 -24.31 0.88 -0.83
N SER A 224 -25.05 -0.22 -1.00
CA SER A 224 -25.88 -0.82 0.04
C SER A 224 -25.10 -0.94 1.35
N ALA A 225 -25.72 -0.52 2.46
CA ALA A 225 -25.14 -0.57 3.80
C ALA A 225 -25.07 -2.01 4.37
N GLU A 226 -25.42 -3.05 3.60
CA GLU A 226 -25.32 -4.42 4.06
C GLU A 226 -23.88 -4.95 3.94
N PRO A 227 -23.23 -5.32 5.06
CA PRO A 227 -21.94 -5.97 5.00
C PRO A 227 -22.07 -7.32 4.27
N PRO A 228 -21.08 -7.72 3.45
CA PRO A 228 -21.04 -9.07 2.91
C PRO A 228 -21.07 -10.09 4.06
N ARG A 229 -21.84 -11.16 3.91
CA ARG A 229 -21.93 -12.23 4.93
C ARG A 229 -20.56 -12.91 5.08
N VAL A 230 -19.81 -12.51 6.11
CA VAL A 230 -18.55 -13.15 6.47
C VAL A 230 -18.88 -14.39 7.31
N ALA A 231 -18.37 -15.55 6.91
CA ALA A 231 -18.45 -16.77 7.72
C ALA A 231 -17.72 -16.57 9.07
N PRO A 232 -18.25 -17.09 10.19
CA PRO A 232 -17.63 -16.88 11.49
C PRO A 232 -16.23 -17.49 11.54
N TYR A 233 -15.27 -16.68 11.99
CA TYR A 233 -13.90 -17.09 12.29
C TYR A 233 -13.92 -18.17 13.39
N ARG A 234 -13.51 -19.40 13.05
CA ARG A 234 -13.28 -20.46 14.03
C ARG A 234 -11.85 -20.33 14.52
N GLY A 235 -11.67 -19.77 15.72
CA GLY A 235 -10.40 -19.78 16.42
C GLY A 235 -10.03 -21.21 16.86
N GLN A 236 -8.75 -21.54 16.70
CA GLN A 236 -8.02 -22.48 17.56
C GLN A 236 -6.86 -21.72 18.19
#